data_AF-W4RPM4-F1
#
_entry.id   AF-W4RPM4-F1
#
_cell.length_a   1.000
_cell.length_b   1.000
_cell.length_c   1.000
_cell.angle_alpha   90.00
_cell.angle_beta   90.00
_cell.angle_gamma   90.00
#
_symmetry.space_group_name_H-M   'P 1'
#
loop_
_entity.id
_entity.type
_entity.pdbx_description
1 polymer ?
#
loop_
_entity_poly.entity_id
_entity_poly.type
_entity_poly.pdbx_seq_one_letter_code
_entity_poly.pdbx_strand_id
1 'polypeptide(L)'
;MFALFESIYNWINNIGLNSFTNGFLLFQVIFFGTYLALHYYMEKENIKAMKYIRTELNNLDSSLNIKELNKEINKIFGKLKENNPYRVQWERYFSRVKKENSVDEKIRVEPFFGYDVMHDTLGKRNILDNGSGIHVSLGVLGTFIGLAIGLSGLNMANPDLLREGVSGLIGGMKTAFYTSVLGVVLSIVWILLDSMITRKRNEDIEWHINKLHYFLNADDEEIFLNRLEKIQQQQTEQMKTLLTDALEKAMVPFVRTIEKGNQEISQQMKEQHETSLEHLHLMKNQSEDMANRIMDGVSESMNESIHEFSQVLRLAQENQGRMNSLLENTVEQFNQAAESNSNMIHKTENMVSTFTNLSEQMDETQRNYASAQENLLNAVNDIGNIQSMMVEHTATQKEMISHQQSFMSKSDELVNQFVAFGDRMAEVQNSMIETLVEKTDLVSKRFEDLSNELVEASNNQKEASKDSAEFMERAKVAIAELVPLSESLTTTINGLSELAESIVEMKDMQEEMIPKLDSWNTALVEDMRRFMTVTSDHLNGVTQQTRYSREQWESAAKHFESIKDELNSTMISFKDNMNQGVSETFKLFDEELREAVVHFKLMGEQYRNSVEHLTEYVNQIEEKVEQGV
;
A
#
# COMPACT_ATOMS: atom_id res chain seq x y z
N MET A 1 -9.27 -33.46 -62.53
CA MET A 1 -7.91 -33.84 -62.06
C MET A 1 -7.18 -34.76 -63.04
N PHE A 2 -7.76 -35.85 -63.51
CA PHE A 2 -7.10 -36.78 -64.46
C PHE A 2 -6.61 -36.11 -65.76
N ALA A 3 -7.43 -35.26 -66.38
CA ALA A 3 -7.05 -34.51 -67.58
C ALA A 3 -5.88 -33.52 -67.39
N LEU A 4 -5.68 -33.04 -66.15
CA LEU A 4 -4.55 -32.17 -65.79
C LEU A 4 -3.24 -32.97 -65.75
N PHE A 5 -3.29 -34.18 -65.18
CA PHE A 5 -2.14 -35.09 -65.18
C PHE A 5 -1.78 -35.57 -66.59
N GLU A 6 -2.75 -35.89 -67.44
CA GLU A 6 -2.49 -36.22 -68.85
C GLU A 6 -1.90 -35.04 -69.62
N SER A 7 -2.38 -33.81 -69.37
CA SER A 7 -1.82 -32.61 -69.98
C SER A 7 -0.38 -32.36 -69.55
N ILE A 8 -0.07 -32.53 -68.26
CA ILE A 8 1.30 -32.41 -67.73
C ILE A 8 2.18 -33.50 -68.32
N TYR A 9 1.69 -34.72 -68.39
CA TYR A 9 2.40 -35.86 -68.94
C TYR A 9 2.75 -35.68 -70.43
N ASN A 10 1.77 -35.28 -71.25
CA ASN A 10 1.98 -35.00 -72.67
C ASN A 10 2.94 -33.83 -72.89
N TRP A 11 2.87 -32.79 -72.03
CA TRP A 11 3.82 -31.69 -72.05
C TRP A 11 5.25 -32.14 -71.74
N ILE A 12 5.43 -32.98 -70.72
CA ILE A 12 6.75 -33.50 -70.32
C ILE A 12 7.34 -34.41 -71.40
N ASN A 13 6.53 -35.27 -72.02
CA ASN A 13 6.98 -36.11 -73.14
C ASN A 13 7.42 -35.27 -74.35
N ASN A 14 6.76 -34.14 -74.64
CA ASN A 14 7.13 -33.26 -75.74
C ASN A 14 8.45 -32.50 -75.51
N ILE A 15 8.77 -32.12 -74.27
CA ILE A 15 10.01 -31.37 -73.94
C ILE A 15 11.20 -32.29 -73.64
N GLY A 16 10.93 -33.56 -73.37
CA GLY A 16 11.92 -34.56 -73.00
C GLY A 16 12.27 -34.51 -71.50
N LEU A 17 12.59 -35.69 -70.96
CA LEU A 17 12.78 -35.89 -69.53
C LEU A 17 13.91 -35.04 -68.93
N ASN A 18 15.06 -34.91 -69.62
CA ASN A 18 16.17 -34.08 -69.16
C ASN A 18 15.80 -32.59 -69.07
N SER A 19 14.99 -32.09 -70.00
CA SER A 19 14.51 -30.71 -70.00
C SER A 19 13.56 -30.47 -68.83
N PHE A 20 12.69 -31.44 -68.53
CA PHE A 20 11.84 -31.41 -67.35
C PHE A 20 12.67 -31.43 -66.05
N THR A 21 13.65 -32.33 -65.91
CA THR A 21 14.52 -32.39 -64.73
C THR A 21 15.18 -31.05 -64.48
N ASN A 22 15.82 -30.46 -65.50
CA ASN A 22 16.49 -29.18 -65.37
C ASN A 22 15.51 -28.04 -65.03
N GLY A 23 14.33 -28.02 -65.68
CA GLY A 23 13.29 -27.04 -65.40
C GLY A 23 12.72 -27.15 -63.98
N PHE A 24 12.52 -28.37 -63.48
CA PHE A 24 12.01 -28.63 -62.13
C PHE A 24 13.03 -28.24 -61.06
N LEU A 25 14.30 -28.60 -61.25
CA LEU A 25 15.38 -28.20 -60.33
C LEU A 25 15.52 -26.67 -60.29
N LEU A 26 15.44 -25.99 -61.44
CA LEU A 26 15.47 -24.54 -61.51
C LEU A 26 14.26 -23.91 -60.82
N PHE A 27 13.06 -24.45 -61.04
CA PHE A 27 11.85 -24.04 -60.33
C PHE A 27 12.01 -24.16 -58.81
N GLN A 28 12.57 -25.26 -58.32
CA GLN A 28 12.76 -25.51 -56.90
C GLN A 28 13.74 -24.51 -56.26
N VAL A 29 14.83 -24.15 -56.96
CA VAL A 29 15.77 -23.12 -56.52
C VAL A 29 15.14 -21.72 -56.55
N ILE A 30 14.38 -21.39 -57.59
CA ILE A 30 13.68 -20.09 -57.69
C ILE A 30 12.62 -19.97 -56.59
N PHE A 31 11.88 -21.04 -56.35
CA PHE A 31 10.89 -21.11 -55.28
C PHE A 31 11.55 -20.90 -53.92
N PHE A 32 12.65 -21.61 -53.63
CA PHE A 32 13.43 -21.42 -52.41
C PHE A 32 13.91 -19.97 -52.25
N GLY A 33 14.51 -19.39 -53.30
CA GLY A 33 15.00 -18.00 -53.27
C GLY A 33 13.88 -16.98 -53.08
N THR A 34 12.74 -17.18 -53.73
CA THR A 34 11.56 -16.32 -53.60
C THR A 34 10.96 -16.40 -52.21
N TYR A 35 10.85 -17.62 -51.67
CA TYR A 35 10.32 -17.87 -50.33
C TYR A 35 11.21 -17.26 -49.25
N LEU A 36 12.54 -17.41 -49.38
CA LEU A 36 13.52 -16.77 -48.51
C LEU A 36 13.49 -15.24 -48.61
N ALA A 37 13.31 -14.69 -49.81
CA ALA A 37 13.20 -13.24 -50.03
C ALA A 37 11.92 -12.65 -49.42
N LEU A 38 10.78 -13.35 -49.53
CA LEU A 38 9.53 -12.97 -48.89
C LEU A 38 9.66 -12.97 -47.37
N HIS A 39 10.31 -14.01 -46.80
CA HIS A 39 10.60 -14.07 -45.38
C HIS A 39 11.47 -12.89 -44.92
N TYR A 40 12.58 -12.63 -45.61
CA TYR A 40 13.44 -11.49 -45.30
C TYR A 40 12.69 -10.15 -45.41
N TYR A 41 11.81 -10.00 -46.41
CA TYR A 41 11.01 -8.79 -46.59
C TYR A 41 10.04 -8.55 -45.42
N MET A 42 9.36 -9.59 -44.93
CA MET A 42 8.44 -9.50 -43.79
C MET A 42 9.17 -9.12 -42.50
N GLU A 43 10.36 -9.69 -42.27
CA GLU A 43 11.10 -9.47 -41.02
C GLU A 43 11.93 -8.18 -41.02
N LYS A 44 12.30 -7.67 -42.21
CA LYS A 44 13.09 -6.44 -42.37
C LYS A 44 12.47 -5.22 -41.70
N GLU A 45 11.14 -5.13 -41.68
CA GLU A 45 10.46 -4.00 -41.03
C GLU A 45 10.55 -4.08 -39.50
N ASN A 46 10.39 -5.27 -38.91
CA ASN A 46 10.54 -5.50 -37.48
C ASN A 46 11.98 -5.27 -37.01
N ILE A 47 12.96 -5.79 -37.76
CA ILE A 47 14.39 -5.59 -37.46
C ILE A 47 14.77 -4.09 -37.54
N LYS A 48 14.23 -3.36 -38.52
CA LYS A 48 14.45 -1.90 -38.62
C LYS A 48 13.84 -1.16 -37.44
N ALA A 49 12.62 -1.51 -37.03
CA ALA A 49 11.96 -0.93 -35.87
C ALA A 49 12.77 -1.19 -34.59
N MET A 50 13.16 -2.44 -34.32
CA MET A 50 14.00 -2.79 -33.17
C MET A 50 15.35 -2.06 -33.21
N LYS A 51 16.04 -2.01 -34.35
CA LYS A 51 17.31 -1.28 -34.46
C LYS A 51 17.15 0.22 -34.18
N TYR A 52 16.08 0.83 -34.70
CA TYR A 52 15.77 2.23 -34.45
C TYR A 52 15.51 2.50 -32.97
N ILE A 53 14.63 1.71 -32.34
CA ILE A 53 14.33 1.82 -30.90
C ILE A 53 15.59 1.62 -30.07
N ARG A 54 16.42 0.63 -30.41
CA ARG A 54 17.71 0.38 -29.75
C ARG A 54 18.65 1.58 -29.83
N THR A 55 18.72 2.26 -30.96
CA THR A 55 19.54 3.47 -31.09
C THR A 55 18.99 4.61 -30.23
N GLU A 56 17.70 4.89 -30.31
CA GLU A 56 17.10 6.01 -29.56
C GLU A 56 17.10 5.77 -28.05
N LEU A 57 16.82 4.55 -27.58
CA LEU A 57 16.85 4.20 -26.15
C LEU A 57 18.27 4.25 -25.56
N ASN A 58 19.31 4.00 -26.35
CA ASN A 58 20.69 4.16 -25.89
C ASN A 58 21.13 5.64 -25.80
N ASN A 59 20.49 6.51 -26.58
CA ASN A 59 20.73 7.95 -26.57
C ASN A 59 19.83 8.69 -25.55
N LEU A 60 18.94 7.97 -24.87
CA LEU A 60 18.03 8.51 -23.88
C LEU A 60 18.79 8.80 -22.59
N ASP A 61 18.63 10.02 -22.07
CA ASP A 61 19.20 10.41 -20.78
C ASP A 61 18.47 9.67 -19.65
N SER A 62 19.20 8.80 -18.95
CA SER A 62 18.67 8.01 -17.83
C SER A 62 18.44 8.84 -16.56
N SER A 63 18.84 10.12 -16.52
CA SER A 63 18.64 11.03 -15.38
C SER A 63 17.29 11.76 -15.39
N LEU A 64 16.48 11.59 -16.43
CA LEU A 64 15.15 12.21 -16.54
C LEU A 64 14.17 11.66 -15.49
N ASN A 65 13.25 12.52 -15.02
CA ASN A 65 12.18 12.08 -14.13
C ASN A 65 11.20 11.13 -14.87
N ILE A 66 10.48 10.27 -14.13
CA ILE A 66 9.65 9.19 -14.69
C ILE A 66 8.58 9.72 -15.68
N LYS A 67 8.01 10.89 -15.39
CA LYS A 67 7.01 11.54 -16.26
C LYS A 67 7.61 11.94 -17.61
N GLU A 68 8.80 12.52 -17.58
CA GLU A 68 9.56 12.90 -18.78
C GLU A 68 10.06 11.68 -19.53
N LEU A 69 10.54 10.67 -18.82
CA LEU A 69 10.99 9.39 -19.38
C LEU A 69 9.86 8.67 -20.13
N ASN A 70 8.69 8.53 -19.50
CA ASN A 70 7.48 7.98 -20.12
C ASN A 70 7.06 8.77 -21.37
N LYS A 71 7.18 10.10 -21.32
CA LYS A 71 6.87 10.99 -22.45
C LYS A 71 7.86 10.83 -23.61
N GLU A 72 9.16 10.78 -23.33
CA GLU A 72 10.20 10.64 -24.35
C GLU A 72 10.19 9.24 -24.98
N ILE A 73 10.05 8.18 -24.19
CA ILE A 73 9.93 6.81 -24.72
C ILE A 73 8.65 6.70 -25.55
N ASN A 74 7.54 7.29 -25.12
CA ASN A 74 6.32 7.32 -25.93
C ASN A 74 6.50 8.06 -27.27
N LYS A 75 7.30 9.13 -27.33
CA LYS A 75 7.64 9.78 -28.61
C LYS A 75 8.51 8.88 -29.49
N ILE A 76 9.47 8.16 -28.90
CA ILE A 76 10.35 7.23 -29.61
C ILE A 76 9.52 6.14 -30.29
N PHE A 77 8.63 5.48 -29.56
CA PHE A 77 7.74 4.46 -30.11
C PHE A 77 6.68 5.04 -31.05
N GLY A 78 6.21 6.27 -30.82
CA GLY A 78 5.24 6.96 -31.68
C GLY A 78 5.77 7.28 -33.09
N LYS A 79 7.08 7.31 -33.29
CA LYS A 79 7.71 7.46 -34.62
C LYS A 79 7.68 6.17 -35.47
N LEU A 80 7.36 5.02 -34.88
CA LEU A 80 7.10 3.78 -35.62
C LEU A 80 5.75 3.87 -36.35
N LYS A 81 5.56 3.08 -37.41
CA LYS A 81 4.26 3.01 -38.10
C LYS A 81 3.17 2.44 -37.19
N GLU A 82 1.94 2.92 -37.32
CA GLU A 82 0.78 2.52 -36.48
C GLU A 82 0.52 1.00 -36.49
N ASN A 83 0.75 0.35 -37.63
CA ASN A 83 0.56 -1.09 -37.78
C ASN A 83 1.78 -1.93 -37.37
N ASN A 84 2.84 -1.31 -36.86
CA ASN A 84 4.03 -2.03 -36.42
C ASN A 84 3.71 -2.79 -35.12
N PRO A 85 3.94 -4.12 -35.05
CA PRO A 85 3.64 -4.91 -33.85
C PRO A 85 4.30 -4.38 -32.58
N TYR A 86 5.51 -3.84 -32.68
CA TYR A 86 6.24 -3.33 -31.53
C TYR A 86 5.61 -2.04 -30.97
N ARG A 87 5.12 -1.17 -31.86
CA ARG A 87 4.36 0.03 -31.46
C ARG A 87 3.03 -0.33 -30.83
N VAL A 88 2.31 -1.32 -31.36
CA VAL A 88 1.03 -1.78 -30.81
C VAL A 88 1.21 -2.29 -29.36
N GLN A 89 2.30 -3.02 -29.09
CA GLN A 89 2.59 -3.45 -27.71
C GLN A 89 2.92 -2.27 -26.80
N TRP A 90 3.68 -1.29 -27.28
CA TRP A 90 3.93 -0.05 -26.55
C TRP A 90 2.64 0.72 -26.22
N GLU A 91 1.72 0.85 -27.18
CA GLU A 91 0.45 1.55 -26.96
C GLU A 91 -0.42 0.85 -25.92
N ARG A 92 -0.38 -0.49 -25.85
CA ARG A 92 -1.06 -1.27 -24.80
C ARG A 92 -0.50 -0.98 -23.42
N TYR A 93 0.83 -0.98 -23.30
CA TYR A 93 1.52 -0.61 -22.05
C TYR A 93 1.17 0.84 -21.64
N PHE A 94 1.36 1.80 -22.54
CA PHE A 94 1.18 3.22 -22.23
C PHE A 94 -0.29 3.59 -21.94
N SER A 95 -1.25 2.86 -22.53
CA SER A 95 -2.68 3.02 -22.19
C SER A 95 -2.99 2.58 -20.76
N ARG A 96 -2.30 1.55 -20.23
CA ARG A 96 -2.43 1.11 -18.84
C ARG A 96 -1.90 2.17 -17.89
N VAL A 97 -0.71 2.70 -18.16
CA VAL A 97 -0.06 3.79 -17.41
C VAL A 97 -0.99 4.99 -17.25
N LYS A 98 -1.66 5.40 -18.33
CA LYS A 98 -2.63 6.51 -18.30
C LYS A 98 -3.88 6.20 -17.48
N LYS A 99 -4.39 4.97 -17.54
CA LYS A 99 -5.66 4.59 -16.89
C LYS A 99 -5.54 4.52 -15.36
N GLU A 100 -4.37 4.20 -14.84
CA GLU A 100 -4.12 4.10 -13.39
C GLU A 100 -3.70 5.43 -12.75
N ASN A 101 -3.62 6.52 -13.52
CA ASN A 101 -3.05 7.80 -13.08
C ASN A 101 -1.57 7.70 -12.66
N SER A 102 -0.92 6.57 -12.95
CA SER A 102 0.48 6.23 -12.69
C SER A 102 1.44 6.83 -13.73
N VAL A 103 1.13 7.98 -14.33
CA VAL A 103 1.99 8.63 -15.33
C VAL A 103 3.35 9.04 -14.74
N ASP A 104 3.36 9.22 -13.42
CA ASP A 104 4.53 9.57 -12.61
C ASP A 104 5.12 8.35 -11.89
N GLU A 105 4.62 7.13 -12.17
CA GLU A 105 5.07 5.86 -11.55
C GLU A 105 5.52 4.86 -12.62
N LYS A 106 6.45 3.97 -12.25
CA LYS A 106 6.95 2.90 -13.11
C LYS A 106 6.06 1.65 -12.94
N ILE A 107 5.65 1.01 -14.04
CA ILE A 107 4.76 -0.17 -14.05
C ILE A 107 5.49 -1.36 -14.64
N ARG A 108 5.32 -2.55 -14.03
CA ARG A 108 5.88 -3.83 -14.51
C ARG A 108 5.68 -3.99 -16.02
N VAL A 109 6.78 -4.09 -16.75
CA VAL A 109 6.76 -4.17 -18.22
C VAL A 109 6.71 -5.61 -18.73
N GLU A 110 7.00 -6.63 -17.91
CA GLU A 110 6.98 -8.06 -18.27
C GLU A 110 5.67 -8.54 -18.91
N PRO A 111 4.46 -8.12 -18.46
CA PRO A 111 3.22 -8.55 -19.10
C PRO A 111 3.05 -8.06 -20.55
N PHE A 112 3.80 -7.03 -20.94
CA PHE A 112 3.72 -6.39 -22.26
C PHE A 112 4.94 -6.66 -23.13
N PHE A 113 6.10 -6.79 -22.50
CA PHE A 113 7.40 -6.92 -23.15
C PHE A 113 8.14 -8.20 -22.75
N GLY A 114 7.54 -9.11 -21.98
CA GLY A 114 8.17 -10.38 -21.61
C GLY A 114 8.57 -11.22 -22.82
N TYR A 115 9.47 -12.18 -22.59
CA TYR A 115 10.08 -12.99 -23.64
C TYR A 115 9.02 -13.64 -24.54
N ASP A 116 8.03 -14.32 -23.97
CA ASP A 116 6.96 -14.99 -24.72
C ASP A 116 6.11 -14.00 -25.54
N VAL A 117 5.79 -12.85 -24.96
CA VAL A 117 4.98 -11.81 -25.62
C VAL A 117 5.73 -11.19 -26.80
N MET A 118 7.01 -10.83 -26.61
CA MET A 118 7.85 -10.27 -27.66
C MET A 118 8.15 -11.28 -28.75
N HIS A 119 8.41 -12.53 -28.36
CA HIS A 119 8.66 -13.63 -29.28
C HIS A 119 7.44 -13.89 -30.19
N ASP A 120 6.23 -13.92 -29.64
CA ASP A 120 5.01 -14.18 -30.41
C ASP A 120 4.60 -12.99 -31.27
N THR A 121 4.72 -11.77 -30.75
CA THR A 121 4.29 -10.56 -31.44
C THR A 121 5.23 -10.16 -32.58
N LEU A 122 6.54 -10.44 -32.44
CA LEU A 122 7.56 -10.13 -33.44
C LEU A 122 7.85 -11.32 -34.36
N GLY A 123 7.54 -12.56 -33.97
CA GLY A 123 8.08 -13.76 -34.61
C GLY A 123 7.25 -14.43 -35.72
N LYS A 124 5.92 -14.23 -35.80
CA LYS A 124 4.98 -14.86 -36.78
C LYS A 124 5.47 -16.20 -37.39
N ARG A 125 5.75 -17.21 -36.53
CA ARG A 125 6.53 -18.43 -36.89
C ARG A 125 5.81 -19.49 -37.73
N ASN A 126 4.49 -19.43 -37.86
CA ASN A 126 3.71 -20.50 -38.51
C ASN A 126 4.12 -20.83 -39.97
N ILE A 127 4.71 -19.87 -40.69
CA ILE A 127 5.18 -20.07 -42.08
C ILE A 127 6.63 -20.60 -42.11
N LEU A 128 7.44 -20.28 -41.10
CA LEU A 128 8.84 -20.68 -40.98
C LEU A 128 9.01 -22.15 -40.59
N ASP A 129 8.20 -22.59 -39.62
CA ASP A 129 8.25 -23.97 -39.09
C ASP A 129 7.93 -25.02 -40.17
N ASN A 130 7.17 -24.62 -41.19
CA ASN A 130 6.76 -25.48 -42.30
C ASN A 130 7.70 -25.43 -43.52
N GLY A 131 8.65 -24.50 -43.55
CA GLY A 131 9.50 -24.26 -44.73
C GLY A 131 10.38 -25.46 -45.10
N SER A 132 10.98 -26.13 -44.12
CA SER A 132 11.77 -27.35 -44.33
C SER A 132 10.93 -28.47 -44.93
N GLY A 133 9.75 -28.72 -44.36
CA GLY A 133 8.81 -29.75 -44.83
C GLY A 133 8.29 -29.52 -46.24
N ILE A 134 8.08 -28.27 -46.66
CA ILE A 134 7.66 -27.93 -48.03
C ILE A 134 8.73 -28.33 -49.06
N HIS A 135 10.01 -28.11 -48.77
CA HIS A 135 11.10 -28.39 -49.71
C HIS A 135 11.36 -29.89 -49.88
N VAL A 136 11.27 -30.65 -48.78
CA VAL A 136 11.27 -32.12 -48.83
C VAL A 136 10.08 -32.63 -49.64
N SER A 137 8.88 -32.10 -49.39
CA SER A 137 7.65 -32.49 -50.10
C SER A 137 7.72 -32.19 -51.60
N LEU A 138 8.31 -31.05 -52.00
CA LEU A 138 8.57 -30.73 -53.41
C LEU A 138 9.56 -31.70 -54.05
N GLY A 139 10.61 -32.10 -53.31
CA GLY A 139 11.55 -33.13 -53.77
C GLY A 139 10.86 -34.48 -54.01
N VAL A 140 10.00 -34.90 -53.09
CA VAL A 140 9.17 -36.12 -53.20
C VAL A 140 8.20 -36.05 -54.38
N LEU A 141 7.58 -34.88 -54.62
CA LEU A 141 6.72 -34.67 -55.79
C LEU A 141 7.50 -34.87 -57.10
N GLY A 142 8.72 -34.33 -57.19
CA GLY A 142 9.60 -34.54 -58.34
C GLY A 142 9.96 -36.03 -58.54
N THR A 143 10.17 -36.76 -57.45
CA THR A 143 10.39 -38.21 -57.46
C THR A 143 9.22 -38.97 -58.07
N PHE A 144 8.00 -38.67 -57.64
CA PHE A 144 6.81 -39.33 -58.18
C PHE A 144 6.60 -39.02 -59.67
N ILE A 145 6.82 -37.78 -60.10
CA ILE A 145 6.69 -37.40 -61.51
C ILE A 145 7.78 -38.10 -62.35
N GLY A 146 9.03 -38.10 -61.89
CA GLY A 146 10.14 -38.78 -62.58
C GLY A 146 9.93 -40.28 -62.74
N LEU A 147 9.43 -40.97 -61.70
CA LEU A 147 9.10 -42.40 -61.76
C LEU A 147 7.88 -42.68 -62.64
N ALA A 148 6.82 -41.86 -62.55
CA ALA A 148 5.61 -42.03 -63.37
C ALA A 148 5.93 -41.94 -64.87
N ILE A 149 6.78 -40.99 -65.27
CA ILE A 149 7.21 -40.86 -66.66
C ILE A 149 8.17 -41.98 -67.05
N GLY A 150 9.12 -42.35 -66.18
CA GLY A 150 10.06 -43.45 -66.44
C GLY A 150 9.37 -44.80 -66.67
N LEU A 151 8.25 -45.05 -65.99
CA LEU A 151 7.47 -46.29 -66.13
C LEU A 151 6.49 -46.27 -67.31
N SER A 152 6.13 -45.09 -67.83
CA SER A 152 5.09 -44.91 -68.84
C SER A 152 5.41 -45.49 -70.23
N GLY A 153 6.70 -45.64 -70.55
CA GLY A 153 7.19 -46.19 -71.82
C GLY A 153 7.39 -47.70 -71.84
N LEU A 154 7.06 -48.41 -70.75
CA LEU A 154 7.28 -49.86 -70.66
C LEU A 154 6.18 -50.65 -71.39
N ASN A 155 6.54 -51.24 -72.53
CA ASN A 155 5.69 -52.19 -73.25
C ASN A 155 6.26 -53.61 -73.15
N MET A 156 5.64 -54.46 -72.33
CA MET A 156 6.09 -55.84 -72.09
C MET A 156 5.85 -56.79 -73.27
N ALA A 157 5.13 -56.36 -74.32
CA ALA A 157 4.75 -57.20 -75.45
C ALA A 157 5.78 -57.28 -76.58
N ASN A 158 6.80 -56.38 -76.62
CA ASN A 158 7.79 -56.33 -77.68
C ASN A 158 9.22 -56.13 -77.12
N PRO A 159 10.17 -57.08 -77.33
CA PRO A 159 11.53 -57.02 -76.79
C PRO A 159 12.33 -55.76 -77.17
N ASP A 160 12.14 -55.22 -78.38
CA ASP A 160 12.86 -54.02 -78.84
C ASP A 160 12.34 -52.75 -78.15
N LEU A 161 11.01 -52.65 -77.96
CA LEU A 161 10.37 -51.57 -77.19
C LEU A 161 10.70 -51.68 -75.69
N LEU A 162 10.97 -52.89 -75.21
CA LEU A 162 11.36 -53.13 -73.81
C LEU A 162 12.76 -52.56 -73.54
N ARG A 163 13.70 -52.66 -74.48
CA ARG A 163 15.05 -52.06 -74.36
C ARG A 163 14.99 -50.53 -74.31
N GLU A 164 14.14 -49.91 -75.12
CA GLU A 164 13.91 -48.46 -75.13
C GLU A 164 13.19 -47.99 -73.85
N GLY A 165 12.19 -48.75 -73.39
CA GLY A 165 11.49 -48.51 -72.13
C GLY A 165 12.39 -48.61 -70.90
N VAL A 166 13.38 -49.52 -70.89
CA VAL A 166 14.39 -49.61 -69.81
C VAL A 166 15.29 -48.37 -69.80
N SER A 167 15.65 -47.81 -70.96
CA SER A 167 16.41 -46.56 -71.01
C SER A 167 15.61 -45.38 -70.47
N GLY A 168 14.30 -45.32 -70.79
CA GLY A 168 13.36 -44.35 -70.21
C GLY A 168 13.21 -44.50 -68.70
N LEU A 169 13.14 -45.73 -68.19
CA LEU A 169 13.06 -46.03 -66.76
C LEU A 169 14.29 -45.53 -66.00
N ILE A 170 15.49 -45.78 -66.51
CA ILE A 170 16.75 -45.31 -65.91
C ILE A 170 16.79 -43.77 -65.90
N GLY A 171 16.32 -43.12 -66.96
CA GLY A 171 16.16 -41.66 -67.01
C GLY A 171 15.19 -41.13 -65.95
N GLY A 172 14.06 -41.82 -65.75
CA GLY A 172 13.03 -41.48 -64.76
C GLY A 172 13.55 -41.61 -63.34
N MET A 173 14.25 -42.71 -63.05
CA MET A 173 14.96 -42.93 -61.78
C MET A 173 16.01 -41.85 -61.51
N LYS A 174 16.79 -41.47 -62.53
CA LYS A 174 17.80 -40.40 -62.41
C LYS A 174 17.15 -39.06 -62.05
N THR A 175 16.04 -38.72 -62.72
CA THR A 175 15.25 -37.52 -62.41
C THR A 175 14.76 -37.55 -60.97
N ALA A 176 14.17 -38.67 -60.56
CA ALA A 176 13.63 -38.85 -59.23
C ALA A 176 14.70 -38.72 -58.13
N PHE A 177 15.90 -39.23 -58.38
CA PHE A 177 17.03 -39.07 -57.46
C PHE A 177 17.44 -37.60 -57.30
N TYR A 178 17.66 -36.86 -58.40
CA TYR A 178 18.11 -35.47 -58.32
C TYR A 178 17.11 -34.52 -57.66
N THR A 179 15.81 -34.69 -57.93
CA THR A 179 14.78 -33.84 -57.31
C THR A 179 14.67 -34.10 -55.80
N SER A 180 14.81 -35.36 -55.38
CA SER A 180 14.83 -35.73 -53.95
C SER A 180 16.05 -35.17 -53.23
N VAL A 181 17.25 -35.36 -53.79
CA VAL A 181 18.50 -34.85 -53.22
C VAL A 181 18.44 -33.33 -53.08
N LEU A 182 17.97 -32.61 -54.10
CA LEU A 182 17.84 -31.17 -54.03
C LEU A 182 16.80 -30.74 -52.96
N GLY A 183 15.70 -31.48 -52.80
CA GLY A 183 14.71 -31.24 -51.73
C GLY A 183 15.30 -31.33 -50.33
N VAL A 184 16.08 -32.38 -50.07
CA VAL A 184 16.75 -32.57 -48.78
C VAL A 184 17.81 -31.49 -48.54
N VAL A 185 18.64 -31.19 -49.54
CA VAL A 185 19.67 -30.15 -49.42
C VAL A 185 19.06 -28.78 -49.12
N LEU A 186 18.02 -28.38 -49.86
CA LEU A 186 17.34 -27.10 -49.63
C LEU A 186 16.65 -27.05 -48.25
N SER A 187 16.12 -28.18 -47.76
CA SER A 187 15.57 -28.26 -46.41
C SER A 187 16.63 -28.04 -45.32
N ILE A 188 17.83 -28.63 -45.47
CA ILE A 188 18.92 -28.44 -44.52
C ILE A 188 19.38 -26.98 -44.53
N VAL A 189 19.57 -26.39 -45.73
CA VAL A 189 19.94 -24.98 -45.87
C VAL A 189 18.88 -24.07 -45.23
N TRP A 190 17.59 -24.39 -45.39
CA TRP A 190 16.50 -23.66 -44.73
C TRP A 190 16.65 -23.65 -43.20
N ILE A 191 16.84 -24.82 -42.58
CA ILE A 191 16.98 -24.96 -41.12
C ILE A 191 18.18 -24.15 -40.61
N LEU A 192 19.32 -24.19 -41.30
CA LEU A 192 20.51 -23.44 -40.91
C LEU A 192 20.27 -21.92 -40.96
N LEU A 193 19.65 -21.43 -42.03
CA LEU A 193 19.35 -20.01 -42.18
C LEU A 193 18.31 -19.53 -41.14
N ASP A 194 17.26 -20.32 -40.91
CA ASP A 194 16.24 -20.01 -39.90
C ASP A 194 16.83 -19.94 -38.48
N SER A 195 17.69 -20.90 -38.13
CA SER A 195 18.38 -20.93 -36.83
C SER A 195 19.26 -19.69 -36.62
N MET A 196 20.01 -19.26 -37.64
CA MET A 196 20.84 -18.05 -37.55
C MET A 196 20.03 -16.76 -37.37
N ILE A 197 18.89 -16.64 -38.08
CA ILE A 197 18.01 -15.47 -37.98
C ILE A 197 17.31 -15.45 -36.61
N THR A 198 16.80 -16.59 -36.17
CA THR A 198 16.12 -16.74 -34.86
C THR A 198 17.07 -16.40 -33.71
N ARG A 199 18.31 -16.89 -33.73
CA ARG A 199 19.29 -16.59 -32.65
C ARG A 199 19.51 -15.10 -32.49
N LYS A 200 19.80 -14.40 -33.60
CA LYS A 200 20.03 -12.96 -33.59
C LYS A 200 18.80 -12.17 -33.12
N ARG A 201 17.60 -12.62 -33.49
CA ARG A 201 16.35 -12.00 -33.05
C ARG A 201 16.16 -12.18 -31.54
N ASN A 202 16.42 -13.37 -31.00
CA ASN A 202 16.27 -13.63 -29.57
C ASN A 202 17.25 -12.76 -28.75
N GLU A 203 18.50 -12.61 -29.21
CA GLU A 203 19.48 -11.69 -28.61
C GLU A 203 18.97 -10.22 -28.63
N ASP A 204 18.37 -9.77 -29.73
CA ASP A 204 17.80 -8.42 -29.81
C ASP A 204 16.56 -8.28 -28.91
N ILE A 205 15.68 -9.28 -28.84
CA ILE A 205 14.51 -9.28 -27.93
C ILE A 205 14.97 -9.15 -26.48
N GLU A 206 15.91 -10.00 -26.06
CA GLU A 206 16.46 -9.99 -24.71
C GLU A 206 17.08 -8.63 -24.35
N TRP A 207 17.81 -8.02 -25.29
CA TRP A 207 18.32 -6.65 -25.10
C TRP A 207 17.21 -5.63 -24.85
N HIS A 208 16.11 -5.68 -25.62
CA HIS A 208 14.98 -4.75 -25.45
C HIS A 208 14.25 -4.98 -24.12
N ILE A 209 14.09 -6.24 -23.70
CA ILE A 209 13.51 -6.60 -22.40
C ILE A 209 14.32 -5.94 -21.29
N ASN A 210 15.62 -6.19 -21.26
CA ASN A 210 16.51 -5.67 -20.22
C ASN A 210 16.58 -4.14 -20.24
N LYS A 211 16.59 -3.51 -21.42
CA LYS A 211 16.65 -2.05 -21.52
C LYS A 211 15.34 -1.38 -21.12
N LEU A 212 14.19 -1.97 -21.47
CA LEU A 212 12.89 -1.48 -21.04
C LEU A 212 12.68 -1.73 -19.55
N HIS A 213 13.13 -2.86 -19.00
CA HIS A 213 13.19 -3.07 -17.55
C HIS A 213 13.99 -1.94 -16.89
N TYR A 214 15.22 -1.71 -17.33
CA TYR A 214 16.07 -0.65 -16.76
C TYR A 214 15.39 0.73 -16.72
N PHE A 215 14.71 1.13 -17.79
CA PHE A 215 14.05 2.44 -17.85
C PHE A 215 12.70 2.47 -17.12
N LEU A 216 11.88 1.43 -17.28
CA LEU A 216 10.44 1.46 -16.99
C LEU A 216 10.00 0.51 -15.89
N ASN A 217 10.83 -0.48 -15.48
CA ASN A 217 10.62 -1.16 -14.20
C ASN A 217 11.11 -0.26 -13.08
N ALA A 218 10.33 -0.26 -12.00
CA ALA A 218 10.78 0.26 -10.73
C ALA A 218 11.89 -0.66 -10.19
N ASP A 219 13.03 -0.09 -9.83
CA ASP A 219 13.77 -0.61 -8.68
C ASP A 219 12.88 -0.28 -7.49
N ASP A 220 11.99 -1.22 -7.16
CA ASP A 220 10.84 -1.06 -6.25
C ASP A 220 11.26 -0.60 -4.84
N GLU A 221 12.53 -0.73 -4.47
CA GLU A 221 12.95 -0.76 -3.07
C GLU A 221 13.36 0.60 -2.50
N GLU A 222 14.11 1.41 -3.25
CA GLU A 222 14.46 2.77 -2.83
C GLU A 222 13.24 3.70 -2.94
N ILE A 223 12.36 3.43 -3.90
CA ILE A 223 11.06 4.11 -4.03
C ILE A 223 10.16 3.73 -2.85
N PHE A 224 10.10 2.46 -2.48
CA PHE A 224 9.35 2.00 -1.32
C PHE A 224 9.86 2.62 -0.01
N LEU A 225 11.18 2.58 0.24
CA LEU A 225 11.79 3.18 1.43
C LEU A 225 11.51 4.69 1.51
N ASN A 226 11.74 5.42 0.41
CA ASN A 226 11.47 6.86 0.36
C ASN A 226 9.96 7.16 0.50
N ARG A 227 9.07 6.32 -0.03
CA ARG A 227 7.63 6.49 0.09
C ARG A 227 7.16 6.19 1.52
N LEU A 228 7.69 5.14 2.15
CA LEU A 228 7.43 4.78 3.54
C LEU A 228 7.94 5.87 4.48
N GLU A 229 9.18 6.35 4.29
CA GLU A 229 9.77 7.44 5.07
C GLU A 229 8.97 8.73 4.90
N LYS A 230 8.58 9.09 3.66
CA LYS A 230 7.79 10.29 3.41
C LYS A 230 6.39 10.21 4.02
N ILE A 231 5.72 9.06 3.91
CA ILE A 231 4.41 8.83 4.51
C ILE A 231 4.52 8.89 6.04
N GLN A 232 5.54 8.25 6.63
CA GLN A 232 5.82 8.29 8.06
C GLN A 232 6.07 9.73 8.53
N GLN A 233 6.98 10.46 7.88
CA GLN A 233 7.28 11.85 8.23
C GLN A 233 6.04 12.72 8.13
N GLN A 234 5.26 12.61 7.06
CA GLN A 234 4.01 13.36 6.92
C GLN A 234 3.01 13.01 8.02
N GLN A 235 2.83 11.72 8.35
CA GLN A 235 1.88 11.31 9.39
C GLN A 235 2.34 11.69 10.80
N THR A 236 3.62 11.54 11.12
CA THR A 236 4.19 11.93 12.40
C THR A 236 4.12 13.44 12.58
N GLU A 237 4.48 14.24 11.57
CA GLU A 237 4.41 15.70 11.64
C GLU A 237 2.97 16.21 11.68
N GLN A 238 2.07 15.69 10.83
CA GLN A 238 0.65 16.05 10.90
C GLN A 238 0.08 15.72 12.27
N MET A 239 0.35 14.54 12.80
CA MET A 239 -0.20 14.16 14.10
C MET A 239 0.39 14.97 15.25
N LYS A 240 1.72 15.19 15.26
CA LYS A 240 2.37 15.99 16.30
C LYS A 240 1.85 17.42 16.27
N THR A 241 1.79 18.02 15.08
CA THR A 241 1.25 19.37 14.89
C THR A 241 -0.19 19.46 15.36
N LEU A 242 -1.03 18.47 15.08
CA LEU A 242 -2.47 18.54 15.34
C LEU A 242 -2.84 18.09 16.75
N LEU A 243 -2.13 17.14 17.37
CA LEU A 243 -2.24 16.88 18.80
C LEU A 243 -1.81 18.11 19.58
N THR A 244 -0.66 18.69 19.25
CA THR A 244 -0.19 19.90 19.90
C THR A 244 -1.15 21.06 19.64
N ASP A 245 -1.55 21.34 18.39
CA ASP A 245 -2.44 22.45 18.07
C ASP A 245 -3.86 22.26 18.60
N ALA A 246 -4.46 21.07 18.50
CA ALA A 246 -5.82 20.84 19.03
C ALA A 246 -5.84 20.87 20.55
N LEU A 247 -4.82 20.28 21.20
CA LEU A 247 -4.70 20.34 22.65
C LEU A 247 -4.43 21.76 23.13
N GLU A 248 -3.49 22.45 22.50
CA GLU A 248 -3.04 23.77 22.92
C GLU A 248 -4.04 24.87 22.55
N LYS A 249 -4.71 24.79 21.39
CA LYS A 249 -5.65 25.83 20.93
C LYS A 249 -7.09 25.62 21.38
N ALA A 250 -7.55 24.39 21.58
CA ALA A 250 -8.94 24.12 21.98
C ALA A 250 -9.03 23.60 23.41
N MET A 251 -8.29 22.56 23.77
CA MET A 251 -8.52 21.89 25.05
C MET A 251 -7.91 22.58 26.27
N VAL A 252 -6.69 23.10 26.18
CA VAL A 252 -6.05 23.82 27.29
C VAL A 252 -6.82 25.11 27.64
N PRO A 253 -7.24 25.95 26.69
CA PRO A 253 -8.07 27.12 26.98
C PRO A 253 -9.42 26.72 27.57
N PHE A 254 -10.09 25.71 26.99
CA PHE A 254 -11.36 25.18 27.51
C PHE A 254 -11.27 24.76 28.97
N VAL A 255 -10.29 23.92 29.29
CA VAL A 255 -10.07 23.40 30.65
C VAL A 255 -9.83 24.56 31.61
N ARG A 256 -8.97 25.52 31.24
CA ARG A 256 -8.69 26.68 32.09
C ARG A 256 -9.92 27.55 32.30
N THR A 257 -10.73 27.79 31.27
CA THR A 257 -11.97 28.58 31.38
C THR A 257 -12.98 27.90 32.30
N ILE A 258 -13.19 26.59 32.13
CA ILE A 258 -14.09 25.81 32.98
C ILE A 258 -13.57 25.75 34.42
N GLU A 259 -12.28 25.45 34.63
CA GLU A 259 -11.67 25.35 35.96
C GLU A 259 -11.73 26.69 36.70
N LYS A 260 -11.38 27.78 36.02
CA LYS A 260 -11.43 29.12 36.59
C LYS A 260 -12.85 29.51 36.99
N GLY A 261 -13.83 29.40 36.08
CA GLY A 261 -15.21 29.77 36.44
C GLY A 261 -15.85 28.78 37.42
N ASN A 262 -15.45 27.51 37.46
CA ASN A 262 -15.87 26.59 38.51
C ASN A 262 -15.39 27.06 39.89
N GLN A 263 -14.13 27.50 40.00
CA GLN A 263 -13.59 28.02 41.24
C GLN A 263 -14.29 29.32 41.66
N GLU A 264 -14.46 30.26 40.73
CA GLU A 264 -15.11 31.55 40.98
C GLU A 264 -16.58 31.36 41.40
N ILE A 265 -17.35 30.55 40.67
CA ILE A 265 -18.75 30.29 41.00
C ILE A 265 -18.86 29.48 42.30
N SER A 266 -18.07 28.42 42.48
CA SER A 266 -18.14 27.61 43.72
C SER A 266 -17.82 28.44 44.96
N GLN A 267 -16.82 29.33 44.89
CA GLN A 267 -16.49 30.22 45.99
C GLN A 267 -17.62 31.22 46.26
N GLN A 268 -18.13 31.86 45.21
CA GLN A 268 -19.21 32.84 45.32
C GLN A 268 -20.49 32.22 45.91
N MET A 269 -20.87 31.04 45.43
CA MET A 269 -22.05 30.30 45.90
C MET A 269 -21.89 29.83 47.34
N LYS A 270 -20.68 29.44 47.74
CA LYS A 270 -20.39 29.07 49.13
C LYS A 270 -20.54 30.26 50.07
N GLU A 271 -19.98 31.42 49.71
CA GLU A 271 -20.13 32.65 50.50
C GLU A 271 -21.60 33.09 50.61
N GLN A 272 -22.34 32.98 49.52
CA GLN A 272 -23.78 33.26 49.49
C GLN A 272 -24.56 32.29 50.37
N HIS A 273 -24.26 30.99 50.31
CA HIS A 273 -24.89 29.97 51.12
C HIS A 273 -24.66 30.20 52.62
N GLU A 274 -23.42 30.53 53.01
CA GLU A 274 -23.09 30.88 54.41
C GLU A 274 -23.88 32.12 54.87
N THR A 275 -23.91 33.18 54.05
CA THR A 275 -24.66 34.42 54.34
C THR A 275 -26.17 34.16 54.45
N SER A 276 -26.69 33.33 53.57
CA SER A 276 -28.09 32.93 53.52
C SER A 276 -28.51 32.09 54.73
N LEU A 277 -27.68 31.15 55.18
CA LEU A 277 -27.93 30.37 56.39
C LEU A 277 -27.97 31.25 57.64
N GLU A 278 -27.05 32.21 57.74
CA GLU A 278 -27.03 33.18 58.84
C GLU A 278 -28.31 34.03 58.83
N HIS A 279 -28.71 34.54 57.66
CA HIS A 279 -29.95 35.29 57.49
C HIS A 279 -31.20 34.45 57.84
N LEU A 280 -31.26 33.19 57.42
CA LEU A 280 -32.35 32.26 57.75
C LEU A 280 -32.43 31.99 59.26
N HIS A 281 -31.29 31.81 59.93
CA HIS A 281 -31.21 31.66 61.38
C HIS A 281 -31.71 32.92 62.11
N LEU A 282 -31.32 34.11 61.64
CA LEU A 282 -31.82 35.38 62.17
C LEU A 282 -33.33 35.50 62.01
N MET A 283 -33.86 35.27 60.81
CA MET A 283 -35.30 35.25 60.53
C MET A 283 -36.06 34.29 61.46
N LYS A 284 -35.53 33.08 61.67
CA LYS A 284 -36.19 32.06 62.51
C LYS A 284 -36.24 32.49 63.98
N ASN A 285 -35.10 32.92 64.52
CA ASN A 285 -35.02 33.35 65.91
C ASN A 285 -35.88 34.61 66.16
N GLN A 286 -35.85 35.58 65.25
CA GLN A 286 -36.65 36.80 65.38
C GLN A 286 -38.14 36.56 65.17
N SER A 287 -38.53 35.68 64.26
CA SER A 287 -39.94 35.28 64.11
C SER A 287 -40.48 34.64 65.39
N GLU A 288 -39.69 33.81 66.07
CA GLU A 288 -40.08 33.12 67.30
C GLU A 288 -40.15 34.10 68.49
N ASP A 289 -39.16 34.99 68.64
CA ASP A 289 -39.15 36.06 69.64
C ASP A 289 -40.31 37.05 69.45
N MET A 290 -40.59 37.41 68.20
CA MET A 290 -41.69 38.32 67.86
C MET A 290 -43.03 37.66 68.23
N ALA A 291 -43.28 36.43 67.78
CA ALA A 291 -44.50 35.67 68.09
C ALA A 291 -44.78 35.58 69.60
N ASN A 292 -43.76 35.34 70.41
CA ASN A 292 -43.88 35.26 71.86
C ASN A 292 -44.23 36.62 72.51
N ARG A 293 -43.69 37.73 72.00
CA ARG A 293 -43.93 39.08 72.56
C ARG A 293 -45.27 39.70 72.19
N ILE A 294 -45.81 39.32 71.04
CA ILE A 294 -47.14 39.76 70.58
C ILE A 294 -48.25 39.22 71.48
N MET A 295 -48.04 38.01 72.01
CA MET A 295 -48.98 37.32 72.90
C MET A 295 -49.18 38.04 74.25
N ASP A 296 -48.27 38.96 74.63
CA ASP A 296 -48.22 39.57 75.96
C ASP A 296 -48.71 41.03 76.06
N GLY A 297 -49.00 41.77 74.97
CA GLY A 297 -49.36 43.19 75.16
C GLY A 297 -49.69 44.10 73.97
N VAL A 298 -50.19 43.60 72.84
CA VAL A 298 -50.40 44.41 71.62
C VAL A 298 -51.90 44.72 71.35
N SER A 299 -52.20 45.92 70.82
CA SER A 299 -53.55 46.36 70.43
C SER A 299 -54.08 45.61 69.20
N GLU A 300 -55.41 45.44 69.08
CA GLU A 300 -56.10 44.70 68.01
C GLU A 300 -55.68 45.14 66.58
N SER A 301 -55.40 46.43 66.35
CA SER A 301 -54.94 46.95 65.04
C SER A 301 -53.52 46.52 64.65
N MET A 302 -52.65 46.31 65.64
CA MET A 302 -51.27 45.91 65.40
C MET A 302 -51.13 44.39 65.29
N ASN A 303 -52.13 43.65 65.80
CA ASN A 303 -52.24 42.21 65.61
C ASN A 303 -52.37 41.83 64.12
N GLU A 304 -53.08 42.66 63.32
CA GLU A 304 -53.28 42.42 61.89
C GLU A 304 -51.99 42.65 61.06
N SER A 305 -51.32 43.81 61.23
CA SER A 305 -50.06 44.11 60.53
C SER A 305 -48.93 43.14 60.88
N ILE A 306 -48.89 42.69 62.14
CA ILE A 306 -47.93 41.69 62.59
C ILE A 306 -48.23 40.30 62.03
N HIS A 307 -49.51 39.95 61.88
CA HIS A 307 -49.90 38.68 61.27
C HIS A 307 -49.57 38.67 59.77
N GLU A 308 -49.78 39.78 59.06
CA GLU A 308 -49.34 39.95 57.66
C GLU A 308 -47.81 39.85 57.56
N PHE A 309 -47.08 40.55 58.43
CA PHE A 309 -45.61 40.48 58.47
C PHE A 309 -45.09 39.07 58.76
N SER A 310 -45.70 38.36 59.72
CA SER A 310 -45.36 36.96 60.04
C SER A 310 -45.59 36.03 58.84
N GLN A 311 -46.66 36.27 58.06
CA GLN A 311 -46.91 35.53 56.83
C GLN A 311 -45.85 35.80 55.76
N VAL A 312 -45.44 37.06 55.56
CA VAL A 312 -44.35 37.45 54.66
C VAL A 312 -43.02 36.81 55.07
N LEU A 313 -42.69 36.84 56.37
CA LEU A 313 -41.50 36.19 56.93
C LEU A 313 -41.49 34.68 56.66
N ARG A 314 -42.62 34.00 56.87
CA ARG A 314 -42.70 32.54 56.68
C ARG A 314 -42.55 32.15 55.21
N LEU A 315 -43.15 32.92 54.30
CA LEU A 315 -42.97 32.73 52.85
C LEU A 315 -41.52 32.98 52.42
N ALA A 316 -40.88 34.02 52.95
CA ALA A 316 -39.48 34.29 52.68
C ALA A 316 -38.55 33.19 53.22
N GLN A 317 -38.83 32.64 54.41
CA GLN A 317 -38.08 31.48 54.95
C GLN A 317 -38.20 30.24 54.05
N GLU A 318 -39.40 29.94 53.56
CA GLU A 318 -39.62 28.83 52.62
C GLU A 318 -38.86 29.04 51.31
N ASN A 319 -38.87 30.26 50.77
CA ASN A 319 -38.18 30.59 49.52
C ASN A 319 -36.65 30.57 49.69
N GLN A 320 -36.14 31.07 50.82
CA GLN A 320 -34.73 31.01 51.19
C GLN A 320 -34.25 29.55 51.35
N GLY A 321 -35.06 28.70 51.97
CA GLY A 321 -34.78 27.27 52.10
C GLY A 321 -34.68 26.59 50.73
N ARG A 322 -35.61 26.90 49.81
CA ARG A 322 -35.56 26.40 48.42
C ARG A 322 -34.32 26.87 47.68
N MET A 323 -33.96 28.15 47.82
CA MET A 323 -32.74 28.70 47.23
C MET A 323 -31.51 27.96 47.75
N ASN A 324 -31.38 27.76 49.07
CA ASN A 324 -30.23 27.06 49.66
C ASN A 324 -30.08 25.63 49.13
N SER A 325 -31.16 24.86 49.05
CA SER A 325 -31.10 23.51 48.48
C SER A 325 -30.71 23.52 47.00
N LEU A 326 -31.13 24.53 46.23
CA LEU A 326 -30.74 24.65 44.82
C LEU A 326 -29.25 25.03 44.67
N LEU A 327 -28.74 25.90 45.54
CA LEU A 327 -27.33 26.28 45.59
C LEU A 327 -26.44 25.07 45.94
N GLU A 328 -26.83 24.27 46.93
CA GLU A 328 -26.12 23.03 47.30
C GLU A 328 -26.04 22.05 46.12
N ASN A 329 -27.17 21.79 45.46
CA ASN A 329 -27.22 20.91 44.28
C ASN A 329 -26.37 21.45 43.11
N THR A 330 -26.32 22.78 42.95
CA THR A 330 -25.50 23.44 41.92
C THR A 330 -24.02 23.25 42.18
N VAL A 331 -23.56 23.47 43.41
CA VAL A 331 -22.16 23.26 43.81
C VAL A 331 -21.75 21.79 43.64
N GLU A 332 -22.64 20.84 43.96
CA GLU A 332 -22.37 19.42 43.74
C GLU A 332 -22.20 19.08 42.25
N GLN A 333 -23.09 19.59 41.39
CA GLN A 333 -23.00 19.37 39.93
C GLN A 333 -21.74 19.98 39.32
N PHE A 334 -21.30 21.15 39.80
CA PHE A 334 -20.02 21.74 39.40
C PHE A 334 -18.82 20.87 39.76
N ASN A 335 -18.80 20.31 40.96
CA ASN A 335 -17.73 19.41 41.39
C ASN A 335 -17.68 18.14 40.52
N GLN A 336 -18.83 17.57 40.17
CA GLN A 336 -18.92 16.42 39.26
C GLN A 336 -18.45 16.75 37.84
N ALA A 337 -18.76 17.96 37.35
CA ALA A 337 -18.27 18.45 36.06
C ALA A 337 -16.74 18.62 36.05
N ALA A 338 -16.16 19.16 37.12
CA ALA A 338 -14.69 19.28 37.26
C ALA A 338 -13.99 17.91 37.24
N GLU A 339 -14.54 16.93 37.97
CA GLU A 339 -14.00 15.57 38.01
C GLU A 339 -14.09 14.88 36.64
N SER A 340 -15.22 15.06 35.94
CA SER A 340 -15.39 14.55 34.57
C SER A 340 -14.35 15.17 33.61
N ASN A 341 -14.08 16.47 33.74
CA ASN A 341 -13.10 17.17 32.91
C ASN A 341 -11.67 16.63 33.14
N SER A 342 -11.30 16.36 34.40
CA SER A 342 -10.02 15.72 34.77
C SER A 342 -9.86 14.34 34.11
N ASN A 343 -10.92 13.53 34.12
CA ASN A 343 -10.92 12.23 33.42
C ASN A 343 -10.71 12.35 31.90
N MET A 344 -11.19 13.43 31.27
CA MET A 344 -10.97 13.67 29.85
C MET A 344 -9.52 14.00 29.53
N ILE A 345 -8.84 14.76 30.40
CA ILE A 345 -7.40 15.06 30.27
C ILE A 345 -6.62 13.75 30.29
N HIS A 346 -6.87 12.87 31.25
CA HIS A 346 -6.20 11.56 31.32
C HIS A 346 -6.44 10.68 30.10
N LYS A 347 -7.67 10.63 29.56
CA LYS A 347 -7.94 9.91 28.30
C LYS A 347 -7.13 10.47 27.14
N THR A 348 -6.93 11.78 27.13
CA THR A 348 -6.19 12.47 26.09
C THR A 348 -4.69 12.22 26.21
N GLU A 349 -4.13 12.24 27.43
CA GLU A 349 -2.75 11.83 27.71
C GLU A 349 -2.48 10.38 27.27
N ASN A 350 -3.40 9.46 27.57
CA ASN A 350 -3.30 8.06 27.15
C ASN A 350 -3.32 7.91 25.63
N MET A 351 -4.13 8.71 24.92
CA MET A 351 -4.13 8.73 23.45
C MET A 351 -2.78 9.19 22.90
N VAL A 352 -2.20 10.26 23.46
CA VAL A 352 -0.86 10.77 23.08
C VAL A 352 0.23 9.72 23.33
N SER A 353 0.17 9.02 24.46
CA SER A 353 1.11 7.93 24.76
C SER A 353 0.98 6.76 23.77
N THR A 354 -0.25 6.36 23.45
CA THR A 354 -0.52 5.28 22.49
C THR A 354 0.03 5.63 21.10
N PHE A 355 -0.05 6.90 20.70
CA PHE A 355 0.52 7.38 19.45
C PHE A 355 2.05 7.41 19.45
N THR A 356 2.68 7.91 20.52
CA THR A 356 4.14 7.89 20.66
C THR A 356 4.69 6.47 20.48
N ASN A 357 4.03 5.50 21.09
CA ASN A 357 4.39 4.08 20.95
C ASN A 357 4.20 3.55 19.53
N LEU A 358 3.15 3.98 18.81
CA LEU A 358 2.97 3.62 17.40
C LEU A 358 4.10 4.20 16.54
N SER A 359 4.48 5.46 16.76
CA SER A 359 5.57 6.10 16.01
C SER A 359 6.92 5.41 16.24
N GLU A 360 7.17 4.92 17.45
CA GLU A 360 8.38 4.14 17.76
C GLU A 360 8.37 2.79 17.02
N GLN A 361 7.23 2.10 17.00
CA GLN A 361 7.10 0.85 16.24
C GLN A 361 7.18 1.04 14.72
N MET A 362 6.74 2.18 14.20
CA MET A 362 6.91 2.55 12.79
C MET A 362 8.40 2.66 12.43
N ASP A 363 9.19 3.33 13.28
CA ASP A 363 10.63 3.47 13.12
C ASP A 363 11.35 2.11 13.23
N GLU A 364 10.95 1.27 14.18
CA GLU A 364 11.48 -0.09 14.32
C GLU A 364 11.19 -0.94 13.06
N THR A 365 9.96 -0.90 12.55
CA THR A 365 9.60 -1.71 11.39
C THR A 365 10.30 -1.24 10.12
N GLN A 366 10.51 0.07 9.96
CA GLN A 366 11.30 0.63 8.87
C GLN A 366 12.75 0.09 8.90
N ARG A 367 13.37 0.06 10.07
CA ARG A 367 14.73 -0.51 10.24
C ARG A 367 14.77 -2.00 9.92
N ASN A 368 13.78 -2.75 10.38
CA ASN A 368 13.68 -4.19 10.10
C ASN A 368 13.49 -4.46 8.61
N TYR A 369 12.70 -3.64 7.92
CA TYR A 369 12.55 -3.70 6.46
C TYR A 369 13.87 -3.40 5.74
N ALA A 370 14.53 -2.29 6.08
CA ALA A 370 15.81 -1.92 5.46
C ALA A 370 16.87 -3.02 5.64
N SER A 371 16.93 -3.63 6.83
CA SER A 371 17.83 -4.76 7.11
C SER A 371 17.45 -6.03 6.33
N ALA A 372 16.16 -6.38 6.24
CA ALA A 372 15.71 -7.53 5.46
C ALA A 372 16.05 -7.36 3.96
N GLN A 373 15.90 -6.15 3.43
CA GLN A 373 16.26 -5.81 2.06
C GLN A 373 17.78 -5.91 1.82
N GLU A 374 18.60 -5.31 2.68
CA GLU A 374 20.06 -5.38 2.57
C GLU A 374 20.52 -6.85 2.53
N ASN A 375 19.92 -7.70 3.37
CA ASN A 375 20.20 -9.14 3.36
C ASN A 375 19.74 -9.83 2.06
N LEU A 376 18.58 -9.48 1.51
CA LEU A 376 18.10 -10.00 0.23
C LEU A 376 19.05 -9.62 -0.92
N LEU A 377 19.46 -8.36 -1.00
CA LEU A 377 20.39 -7.86 -2.03
C LEU A 377 21.76 -8.54 -1.94
N ASN A 378 22.27 -8.70 -0.72
CA ASN A 378 23.52 -9.43 -0.49
C ASN A 378 23.41 -10.89 -0.93
N ALA A 379 22.31 -11.57 -0.62
CA ALA A 379 22.08 -12.94 -1.03
C ALA A 379 21.94 -13.08 -2.57
N VAL A 380 21.28 -12.13 -3.25
CA VAL A 380 21.17 -12.12 -4.72
C VAL A 380 22.55 -11.91 -5.37
N ASN A 381 23.35 -10.97 -4.84
CA ASN A 381 24.70 -10.72 -5.33
C ASN A 381 25.64 -11.90 -5.10
N ASP A 382 25.60 -12.53 -3.93
CA ASP A 382 26.43 -13.69 -3.62
C ASP A 382 26.10 -14.87 -4.55
N ILE A 383 24.81 -15.14 -4.79
CA ILE A 383 24.37 -16.17 -5.74
C ILE A 383 24.75 -15.81 -7.18
N GLY A 384 24.62 -14.54 -7.59
CA GLY A 384 25.01 -14.09 -8.93
C GLY A 384 26.51 -14.24 -9.20
N ASN A 385 27.35 -13.89 -8.22
CA ASN A 385 28.79 -14.10 -8.28
C ASN A 385 29.15 -15.59 -8.39
N ILE A 386 28.42 -16.43 -7.67
CA ILE A 386 28.60 -17.89 -7.68
C ILE A 386 28.09 -18.55 -8.98
N GLN A 387 26.97 -18.09 -9.55
CA GLN A 387 26.40 -18.57 -10.81
C GLN A 387 27.34 -18.37 -11.99
N SER A 388 28.17 -17.33 -11.97
CA SER A 388 29.21 -17.13 -13.00
C SER A 388 30.23 -18.29 -13.05
N MET A 389 30.31 -19.09 -11.97
CA MET A 389 31.24 -20.20 -11.82
C MET A 389 30.60 -21.60 -11.98
N MET A 390 29.27 -21.72 -12.11
CA MET A 390 28.59 -23.03 -12.24
C MET A 390 27.43 -23.04 -13.24
N VAL A 391 27.33 -24.12 -14.01
CA VAL A 391 26.22 -24.40 -14.95
C VAL A 391 25.06 -25.05 -14.20
N GLU A 392 23.87 -24.44 -14.31
CA GLU A 392 22.55 -25.04 -14.06
C GLU A 392 22.17 -25.37 -12.59
N HIS A 393 21.74 -24.35 -11.83
CA HIS A 393 20.91 -24.58 -10.62
C HIS A 393 19.69 -23.61 -10.60
N THR A 394 18.63 -24.01 -11.30
CA THR A 394 17.39 -23.24 -11.49
C THR A 394 16.44 -23.28 -10.28
N ALA A 395 16.57 -24.27 -9.38
CA ALA A 395 15.67 -24.44 -8.24
C ALA A 395 15.84 -23.34 -7.17
N THR A 396 17.08 -23.08 -6.74
CA THR A 396 17.39 -22.04 -5.73
C THR A 396 17.07 -20.64 -6.26
N GLN A 397 17.27 -20.41 -7.56
CA GLN A 397 16.89 -19.16 -8.23
C GLN A 397 15.38 -18.94 -8.22
N LYS A 398 14.59 -20.00 -8.44
CA LYS A 398 13.12 -19.95 -8.40
C LYS A 398 12.58 -19.68 -6.99
N GLU A 399 13.21 -20.26 -5.96
CA GLU A 399 12.87 -20.02 -4.55
C GLU A 399 13.20 -18.59 -4.13
N MET A 400 14.37 -18.06 -4.54
CA MET A 400 14.75 -16.65 -4.38
C MET A 400 13.76 -15.69 -5.03
N ILE A 401 13.40 -15.94 -6.31
CA ILE A 401 12.40 -15.13 -7.03
C ILE A 401 11.05 -15.17 -6.31
N SER A 402 10.67 -16.33 -5.75
CA SER A 402 9.44 -16.48 -4.98
C SER A 402 9.48 -15.68 -3.67
N HIS A 403 10.59 -15.72 -2.91
CA HIS A 403 10.75 -14.93 -1.69
C HIS A 403 10.76 -13.43 -1.99
N GLN A 404 11.44 -13.00 -3.06
CA GLN A 404 11.42 -11.61 -3.52
C GLN A 404 10.02 -11.16 -3.94
N GLN A 405 9.27 -11.98 -4.67
CA GLN A 405 7.87 -11.68 -5.04
C GLN A 405 6.95 -11.58 -3.81
N SER A 406 7.11 -12.48 -2.84
CA SER A 406 6.36 -12.45 -1.59
C SER A 406 6.67 -11.20 -0.77
N PHE A 407 7.96 -10.86 -0.64
CA PHE A 407 8.44 -9.66 0.05
C PHE A 407 7.88 -8.39 -0.61
N MET A 408 7.93 -8.29 -1.95
CA MET A 408 7.35 -7.17 -2.70
C MET A 408 5.83 -7.06 -2.55
N SER A 409 5.10 -8.18 -2.66
CA SER A 409 3.65 -8.19 -2.48
C SER A 409 3.23 -7.72 -1.09
N LYS A 410 3.97 -8.11 -0.05
CA LYS A 410 3.65 -7.69 1.32
C LYS A 410 4.03 -6.24 1.60
N SER A 411 5.10 -5.77 0.95
CA SER A 411 5.51 -4.37 0.98
C SER A 411 4.43 -3.47 0.36
N ASP A 412 3.95 -3.80 -0.85
CA ASP A 412 2.85 -3.09 -1.50
C ASP A 412 1.58 -3.06 -0.64
N GLU A 413 1.23 -4.17 0.01
CA GLU A 413 0.09 -4.24 0.93
C GLU A 413 0.27 -3.27 2.10
N LEU A 414 1.48 -3.20 2.66
CA LEU A 414 1.83 -2.32 3.78
C LEU A 414 1.71 -0.84 3.39
N VAL A 415 2.22 -0.44 2.22
CA VAL A 415 2.08 0.94 1.73
C VAL A 415 0.62 1.31 1.49
N ASN A 416 -0.16 0.40 0.92
CA ASN A 416 -1.59 0.65 0.71
C ASN A 416 -2.36 0.79 2.04
N GLN A 417 -2.04 -0.04 3.03
CA GLN A 417 -2.58 0.08 4.38
C GLN A 417 -2.17 1.41 5.03
N PHE A 418 -0.95 1.88 4.73
CA PHE A 418 -0.42 3.16 5.21
C PHE A 418 -1.17 4.37 4.70
N VAL A 419 -1.39 4.41 3.39
CA VAL A 419 -2.14 5.48 2.73
C VAL A 419 -3.57 5.46 3.28
N ALA A 420 -4.19 4.29 3.36
CA ALA A 420 -5.54 4.16 3.90
C ALA A 420 -5.65 4.57 5.38
N PHE A 421 -4.64 4.26 6.20
CA PHE A 421 -4.57 4.73 7.59
C PHE A 421 -4.40 6.24 7.65
N GLY A 422 -3.48 6.81 6.86
CA GLY A 422 -3.24 8.24 6.78
C GLY A 422 -4.48 9.02 6.37
N ASP A 423 -5.18 8.56 5.34
CA ASP A 423 -6.41 9.19 4.85
C ASP A 423 -7.52 9.15 5.91
N ARG A 424 -7.74 8.00 6.55
CA ARG A 424 -8.73 7.89 7.63
C ARG A 424 -8.35 8.70 8.86
N MET A 425 -7.07 8.76 9.21
CA MET A 425 -6.60 9.55 10.34
C MET A 425 -6.77 11.04 10.06
N ALA A 426 -6.45 11.51 8.85
CA ALA A 426 -6.68 12.89 8.44
C ALA A 426 -8.18 13.26 8.48
N GLU A 427 -9.07 12.35 8.07
CA GLU A 427 -10.52 12.54 8.14
C GLU A 427 -11.02 12.64 9.59
N VAL A 428 -10.68 11.66 10.44
CA VAL A 428 -11.06 11.66 11.86
C VAL A 428 -10.49 12.88 12.59
N GLN A 429 -9.28 13.29 12.24
CA GLN A 429 -8.58 14.43 12.81
C GLN A 429 -9.23 15.76 12.46
N ASN A 430 -9.55 16.00 11.19
CA ASN A 430 -10.24 17.21 10.77
C ASN A 430 -11.60 17.31 11.47
N SER A 431 -12.35 16.21 11.53
CA SER A 431 -13.63 16.14 12.25
C SER A 431 -13.47 16.41 13.75
N MET A 432 -12.45 15.84 14.39
CA MET A 432 -12.21 15.99 15.82
C MET A 432 -11.84 17.44 16.17
N ILE A 433 -10.98 18.11 15.39
CA ILE A 433 -10.61 19.51 15.63
C ILE A 433 -11.80 20.43 15.41
N GLU A 434 -12.54 20.25 14.32
CA GLU A 434 -13.72 21.06 14.03
C GLU A 434 -14.74 20.91 15.15
N THR A 435 -15.03 19.67 15.57
CA THR A 435 -15.96 19.40 16.67
C THR A 435 -15.44 19.92 18.01
N LEU A 436 -14.17 19.73 18.33
CA LEU A 436 -13.57 20.24 19.57
C LEU A 436 -13.65 21.76 19.60
N VAL A 437 -13.14 22.46 18.59
CA VAL A 437 -13.12 23.92 18.55
C VAL A 437 -14.54 24.49 18.58
N GLU A 438 -15.46 24.00 17.74
CA GLU A 438 -16.83 24.52 17.67
C GLU A 438 -17.60 24.29 18.97
N LYS A 439 -17.50 23.09 19.56
CA LYS A 439 -18.25 22.78 20.79
C LYS A 439 -17.59 23.36 22.03
N THR A 440 -16.27 23.44 22.09
CA THR A 440 -15.54 24.14 23.15
C THR A 440 -15.92 25.61 23.20
N ASP A 441 -15.91 26.32 22.07
CA ASP A 441 -16.22 27.75 22.03
C ASP A 441 -17.67 28.01 22.48
N LEU A 442 -18.61 27.16 22.03
CA LEU A 442 -20.01 27.24 22.44
C LEU A 442 -20.20 27.01 23.94
N VAL A 443 -19.57 25.98 24.51
CA VAL A 443 -19.68 25.65 25.95
C VAL A 443 -18.96 26.69 26.80
N SER A 444 -17.74 27.10 26.43
CA SER A 444 -16.98 28.12 27.15
C SER A 444 -17.71 29.46 27.17
N LYS A 445 -18.28 29.90 26.05
CA LYS A 445 -19.01 31.18 26.00
C LYS A 445 -20.29 31.14 26.82
N ARG A 446 -21.07 30.05 26.72
CA ARG A 446 -22.26 29.84 27.57
C ARG A 446 -21.91 29.83 29.05
N PHE A 447 -20.78 29.21 29.40
CA PHE A 447 -20.29 29.14 30.76
C PHE A 447 -19.84 30.52 31.27
N GLU A 448 -19.11 31.29 30.48
CA GLU A 448 -18.63 32.63 30.83
C GLU A 448 -19.78 33.64 30.97
N ASP A 449 -20.69 33.71 29.98
CA ASP A 449 -21.86 34.59 30.02
C ASP A 449 -22.67 34.35 31.30
N LEU A 450 -22.89 33.07 31.62
CA LEU A 450 -23.74 32.72 32.73
C LEU A 450 -23.01 32.74 34.08
N SER A 451 -21.71 32.46 34.12
CA SER A 451 -20.87 32.72 35.30
C SER A 451 -20.99 34.18 35.74
N ASN A 452 -20.93 35.12 34.80
CA ASN A 452 -21.07 36.54 35.07
C ASN A 452 -22.47 36.88 35.60
N GLU A 453 -23.54 36.41 34.95
CA GLU A 453 -24.92 36.63 35.41
C GLU A 453 -25.16 36.08 36.82
N LEU A 454 -24.59 34.91 37.12
CA LEU A 454 -24.79 34.21 38.38
C LEU A 454 -23.99 34.86 39.52
N VAL A 455 -22.75 35.31 39.24
CA VAL A 455 -21.96 36.10 40.20
C VAL A 455 -22.65 37.43 40.51
N GLU A 456 -23.18 38.12 39.50
CA GLU A 456 -23.92 39.37 39.69
C GLU A 456 -25.19 39.15 40.53
N ALA A 457 -26.01 38.17 40.17
CA ALA A 457 -27.23 37.83 40.89
C ALA A 457 -26.95 37.37 42.34
N SER A 458 -25.88 36.59 42.54
CA SER A 458 -25.41 36.16 43.86
C SER A 458 -24.97 37.34 44.73
N ASN A 459 -24.24 38.31 44.16
CA ASN A 459 -23.85 39.53 44.87
C ASN A 459 -25.08 40.37 45.27
N ASN A 460 -26.02 40.57 44.35
CA ASN A 460 -27.26 41.31 44.64
C ASN A 460 -28.08 40.62 45.75
N GLN A 461 -28.16 39.29 45.73
CA GLN A 461 -28.82 38.54 46.79
C GLN A 461 -28.07 38.62 48.14
N LYS A 462 -26.74 38.55 48.12
CA LYS A 462 -25.91 38.69 49.33
C LYS A 462 -26.12 40.06 49.99
N GLU A 463 -26.17 41.13 49.19
CA GLU A 463 -26.45 42.49 49.66
C GLU A 463 -27.87 42.59 50.23
N ALA A 464 -28.88 42.09 49.51
CA ALA A 464 -30.28 42.07 49.99
C ALA A 464 -30.46 41.27 51.29
N SER A 465 -29.79 40.11 51.44
CA SER A 465 -29.81 39.33 52.68
C SER A 465 -29.14 40.08 53.84
N LYS A 466 -28.06 40.81 53.58
CA LYS A 466 -27.39 41.63 54.61
C LYS A 466 -28.26 42.81 55.04
N ASP A 467 -28.85 43.54 54.09
CA ASP A 467 -29.74 44.65 54.38
C ASP A 467 -30.94 44.18 55.18
N SER A 468 -31.56 43.08 54.77
CA SER A 468 -32.66 42.47 55.50
C SER A 468 -32.26 42.03 56.92
N ALA A 469 -31.07 41.45 57.13
CA ALA A 469 -30.57 41.13 58.47
C ALA A 469 -30.44 42.39 59.35
N GLU A 470 -29.89 43.48 58.81
CA GLU A 470 -29.74 44.75 59.52
C GLU A 470 -31.10 45.39 59.87
N PHE A 471 -32.07 45.32 58.96
CA PHE A 471 -33.43 45.78 59.23
C PHE A 471 -34.15 44.90 60.26
N MET A 472 -33.95 43.58 60.23
CA MET A 472 -34.52 42.65 61.21
C MET A 472 -34.01 42.96 62.62
N GLU A 473 -32.71 43.23 62.77
CA GLU A 473 -32.14 43.59 64.08
C GLU A 473 -32.64 44.96 64.56
N ARG A 474 -32.82 45.92 63.66
CA ARG A 474 -33.48 47.21 63.97
C ARG A 474 -34.93 47.01 64.42
N ALA A 475 -35.70 46.17 63.73
CA ALA A 475 -37.08 45.86 64.09
C ALA A 475 -37.19 45.17 65.45
N LYS A 476 -36.28 44.25 65.77
CA LYS A 476 -36.19 43.61 67.10
C LYS A 476 -35.97 44.63 68.22
N VAL A 477 -35.09 45.60 68.03
CA VAL A 477 -34.87 46.69 69.01
C VAL A 477 -36.12 47.54 69.16
N ALA A 478 -36.76 47.94 68.06
CA ALA A 478 -38.01 48.71 68.09
C ALA A 478 -39.17 47.95 68.78
N ILE A 479 -39.30 46.65 68.55
CA ILE A 479 -40.28 45.78 69.23
C ILE A 479 -39.96 45.62 70.72
N ALA A 480 -38.68 45.60 71.11
CA ALA A 480 -38.28 45.60 72.52
C ALA A 480 -38.61 46.92 73.24
N GLU A 481 -38.52 48.04 72.52
CA GLU A 481 -38.81 49.38 73.02
C GLU A 481 -40.31 49.76 72.99
N LEU A 482 -41.16 48.95 72.34
CA LEU A 482 -42.61 49.16 72.23
C LEU A 482 -43.40 48.86 73.52
N VAL A 483 -42.86 48.02 74.41
CA VAL A 483 -43.54 47.58 75.63
C VAL A 483 -43.94 48.75 76.58
N PRO A 484 -43.27 49.93 76.60
CA PRO A 484 -43.69 51.02 77.50
C PRO A 484 -44.40 52.25 76.90
N LEU A 485 -44.45 52.52 75.58
CA LEU A 485 -44.86 53.86 75.06
C LEU A 485 -45.66 53.84 73.74
N SER A 486 -46.89 54.37 73.77
CA SER A 486 -47.84 54.44 72.64
C SER A 486 -47.47 55.43 71.53
N GLU A 487 -46.48 56.31 71.73
CA GLU A 487 -46.08 57.34 70.75
C GLU A 487 -45.05 56.81 69.72
N SER A 488 -44.39 55.67 70.01
CA SER A 488 -43.42 54.96 69.15
C SER A 488 -44.07 53.99 68.12
N LEU A 489 -45.37 53.75 68.25
CA LEU A 489 -46.12 52.78 67.45
C LEU A 489 -46.08 53.07 65.95
N THR A 490 -46.26 54.32 65.53
CA THR A 490 -46.26 54.70 64.11
C THR A 490 -44.88 54.49 63.48
N THR A 491 -43.80 54.83 64.18
CA THR A 491 -42.42 54.64 63.71
C THR A 491 -42.09 53.16 63.55
N THR A 492 -42.56 52.33 64.48
CA THR A 492 -42.31 50.88 64.43
C THR A 492 -43.16 50.18 63.36
N ILE A 493 -44.41 50.61 63.15
CA ILE A 493 -45.26 50.13 62.05
C ILE A 493 -44.65 50.50 60.70
N ASN A 494 -44.17 51.74 60.54
CA ASN A 494 -43.48 52.16 59.31
C ASN A 494 -42.20 51.33 59.08
N GLY A 495 -41.39 51.10 60.11
CA GLY A 495 -40.19 50.26 60.01
C GLY A 495 -40.48 48.79 59.71
N LEU A 496 -41.58 48.22 60.24
CA LEU A 496 -42.04 46.88 59.89
C LEU A 496 -42.55 46.81 58.44
N SER A 497 -43.18 47.88 57.95
CA SER A 497 -43.63 47.97 56.56
C SER A 497 -42.45 48.06 55.59
N GLU A 498 -41.42 48.87 55.90
CA GLU A 498 -40.19 48.95 55.11
C GLU A 498 -39.43 47.61 55.10
N LEU A 499 -39.35 46.93 56.25
CA LEU A 499 -38.75 45.59 56.33
C LEU A 499 -39.56 44.55 55.55
N ALA A 500 -40.90 44.60 55.62
CA ALA A 500 -41.77 43.73 54.83
C ALA A 500 -41.55 43.93 53.32
N GLU A 501 -41.42 45.19 52.88
CA GLU A 501 -41.14 45.55 51.49
C GLU A 501 -39.79 45.00 51.04
N SER A 502 -38.73 45.19 51.84
CA SER A 502 -37.40 44.63 51.55
C SER A 502 -37.38 43.09 51.51
N ILE A 503 -38.13 42.41 52.40
CA ILE A 503 -38.27 40.95 52.37
C ILE A 503 -39.05 40.51 51.12
N VAL A 504 -40.07 41.25 50.69
CA VAL A 504 -40.83 40.96 49.47
C VAL A 504 -39.95 41.15 48.24
N GLU A 505 -39.16 42.22 48.14
CA GLU A 505 -38.20 42.44 47.06
C GLU A 505 -37.20 41.28 46.96
N MET A 506 -36.66 40.85 48.10
CA MET A 506 -35.76 39.69 48.14
C MET A 506 -36.47 38.39 47.70
N LYS A 507 -37.71 38.19 48.14
CA LYS A 507 -38.54 37.04 47.77
C LYS A 507 -38.83 37.02 46.26
N ASP A 508 -39.16 38.16 45.67
CA ASP A 508 -39.44 38.31 44.25
C ASP A 508 -38.16 38.07 43.42
N MET A 509 -37.01 38.59 43.86
CA MET A 509 -35.72 38.31 43.24
C MET A 509 -35.39 36.80 43.28
N GLN A 510 -35.69 36.12 44.38
CA GLN A 510 -35.52 34.66 44.49
C GLN A 510 -36.51 33.88 43.61
N GLU A 511 -37.78 34.29 43.52
CA GLU A 511 -38.76 33.68 42.63
C GLU A 511 -38.35 33.79 41.15
N GLU A 512 -37.62 34.84 40.77
CA GLU A 512 -37.04 34.98 39.44
C GLU A 512 -35.75 34.15 39.27
N MET A 513 -34.88 34.11 40.28
CA MET A 513 -33.59 33.42 40.20
C MET A 513 -33.71 31.88 40.26
N ILE A 514 -34.56 31.33 41.13
CA ILE A 514 -34.73 29.88 41.32
C ILE A 514 -34.94 29.14 39.98
N PRO A 515 -35.93 29.51 39.13
CA PRO A 515 -36.14 28.81 37.86
C PRO A 515 -35.00 29.02 36.87
N LYS A 516 -34.30 30.17 36.89
CA LYS A 516 -33.12 30.41 36.05
C LYS A 516 -31.95 29.50 36.44
N LEU A 517 -31.66 29.40 37.75
CA LEU A 517 -30.63 28.52 38.30
C LEU A 517 -30.92 27.05 38.02
N ASP A 518 -32.16 26.59 38.22
CA ASP A 518 -32.55 25.20 37.97
C ASP A 518 -32.46 24.84 36.48
N SER A 519 -32.99 25.71 35.62
CA SER A 519 -32.90 25.56 34.16
C SER A 519 -31.44 25.52 33.70
N TRP A 520 -30.59 26.38 34.24
CA TRP A 520 -29.19 26.45 33.87
C TRP A 520 -28.43 25.22 34.34
N ASN A 521 -28.60 24.81 35.59
CA ASN A 521 -27.90 23.65 36.16
C ASN A 521 -28.20 22.40 35.31
N THR A 522 -29.47 22.22 34.96
CA THR A 522 -29.92 21.15 34.06
C THR A 522 -29.33 21.26 32.65
N ALA A 523 -29.41 22.43 32.02
CA ALA A 523 -28.96 22.63 30.65
C ALA A 523 -27.43 22.54 30.50
N LEU A 524 -26.68 23.11 31.45
CA LEU A 524 -25.23 23.10 31.43
C LEU A 524 -24.69 21.69 31.68
N VAL A 525 -25.25 20.95 32.64
CA VAL A 525 -24.86 19.55 32.87
C VAL A 525 -25.17 18.70 31.65
N GLU A 526 -26.30 18.92 30.97
CA GLU A 526 -26.62 18.21 29.74
C GLU A 526 -25.66 18.56 28.60
N ASP A 527 -25.35 19.84 28.38
CA ASP A 527 -24.41 20.31 27.36
C ASP A 527 -22.99 19.75 27.63
N MET A 528 -22.51 19.81 28.88
CA MET A 528 -21.23 19.23 29.28
C MET A 528 -21.22 17.72 29.10
N ARG A 529 -22.25 17.01 29.55
CA ARG A 529 -22.36 15.56 29.38
C ARG A 529 -22.34 15.18 27.90
N ARG A 530 -23.05 15.91 27.04
CA ARG A 530 -23.07 15.68 25.60
C ARG A 530 -21.68 15.92 24.99
N PHE A 531 -21.03 17.02 25.35
CA PHE A 531 -19.66 17.33 24.92
C PHE A 531 -18.66 16.25 25.33
N MET A 532 -18.71 15.83 26.59
CA MET A 532 -17.88 14.75 27.15
C MET A 532 -18.11 13.42 26.46
N THR A 533 -19.37 13.09 26.15
CA THR A 533 -19.71 11.85 25.43
C THR A 533 -19.13 11.86 24.03
N VAL A 534 -19.42 12.91 23.25
CA VAL A 534 -18.94 13.04 21.86
C VAL A 534 -17.41 13.03 21.80
N THR A 535 -16.75 13.73 22.71
CA THR A 535 -15.29 13.78 22.73
C THR A 535 -14.69 12.45 23.17
N SER A 536 -15.28 11.78 24.17
CA SER A 536 -14.85 10.44 24.58
C SER A 536 -15.01 9.43 23.45
N ASP A 537 -16.08 9.51 22.66
CA ASP A 537 -16.32 8.61 21.54
C ASP A 537 -15.27 8.82 20.43
N HIS A 538 -14.93 10.08 20.12
CA HIS A 538 -13.85 10.40 19.19
C HIS A 538 -12.48 9.92 19.70
N LEU A 539 -12.14 10.20 20.96
CA LEU A 539 -10.89 9.74 21.58
C LEU A 539 -10.77 8.21 21.55
N ASN A 540 -11.86 7.50 21.85
CA ASN A 540 -11.92 6.05 21.77
C ASN A 540 -11.76 5.55 20.32
N GLY A 541 -12.41 6.20 19.35
CA GLY A 541 -12.29 5.87 17.93
C GLY A 541 -10.84 6.00 17.43
N VAL A 542 -10.19 7.14 17.72
CA VAL A 542 -8.77 7.37 17.41
C VAL A 542 -7.87 6.33 18.08
N THR A 543 -8.12 6.04 19.37
CA THR A 543 -7.34 5.05 20.12
C THR A 543 -7.46 3.65 19.52
N GLN A 544 -8.68 3.22 19.16
CA GLN A 544 -8.90 1.90 18.52
C GLN A 544 -8.25 1.83 17.14
N GLN A 545 -8.35 2.87 16.33
CA GLN A 545 -7.75 2.91 15.01
C GLN A 545 -6.21 2.91 15.08
N THR A 546 -5.64 3.65 16.02
CA THR A 546 -4.20 3.66 16.33
C THR A 546 -3.74 2.27 16.76
N ARG A 547 -4.49 1.60 17.65
CA ARG A 547 -4.19 0.23 18.10
C ARG A 547 -4.30 -0.79 16.96
N TYR A 548 -5.31 -0.68 16.11
CA TYR A 548 -5.43 -1.56 14.94
C TYR A 548 -4.23 -1.39 13.99
N SER A 549 -3.83 -0.15 13.70
CA SER A 549 -2.64 0.12 12.87
C SER A 549 -1.36 -0.43 13.51
N ARG A 550 -1.25 -0.33 14.83
CA ARG A 550 -0.15 -0.91 15.61
C ARG A 550 -0.05 -2.42 15.43
N GLU A 551 -1.18 -3.13 15.55
CA GLU A 551 -1.22 -4.58 15.37
C GLU A 551 -0.82 -5.00 13.95
N GLN A 552 -1.22 -4.23 12.92
CA GLN A 552 -0.78 -4.48 11.54
C GLN A 552 0.73 -4.29 11.38
N TRP A 553 1.31 -3.28 12.02
CA TRP A 553 2.74 -3.05 12.01
C TRP A 553 3.54 -4.15 12.69
N GLU A 554 3.13 -4.57 13.88
CA GLU A 554 3.77 -5.70 14.57
C GLU A 554 3.70 -6.98 13.73
N SER A 555 2.58 -7.19 13.01
CA SER A 555 2.45 -8.31 12.08
C SER A 555 3.40 -8.20 10.90
N ALA A 556 3.57 -7.01 10.32
CA ALA A 556 4.49 -6.80 9.21
C ALA A 556 5.95 -6.94 9.61
N ALA A 557 6.34 -6.37 10.76
CA ALA A 557 7.68 -6.50 11.32
C ALA A 557 8.07 -7.97 11.49
N LYS A 558 7.20 -8.77 12.11
CA LYS A 558 7.40 -10.22 12.26
C LYS A 558 7.55 -10.94 10.93
N HIS A 559 6.81 -10.52 9.90
CA HIS A 559 6.90 -11.13 8.58
C HIS A 559 8.23 -10.81 7.88
N PHE A 560 8.69 -9.56 7.96
CA PHE A 560 10.02 -9.19 7.42
C PHE A 560 11.15 -9.89 8.15
N GLU A 561 11.03 -10.05 9.47
CA GLU A 561 11.99 -10.83 10.25
C GLU A 561 11.98 -12.31 9.84
N SER A 562 10.80 -12.90 9.60
CA SER A 562 10.68 -14.26 9.07
C SER A 562 11.35 -14.41 7.70
N ILE A 563 11.13 -13.47 6.77
CA ILE A 563 11.76 -13.51 5.44
C ILE A 563 13.28 -13.38 5.57
N LYS A 564 13.76 -12.51 6.45
CA LYS A 564 15.19 -12.37 6.75
C LYS A 564 15.80 -13.70 7.22
N ASP A 565 15.15 -14.37 8.16
CA ASP A 565 15.63 -15.64 8.71
C ASP A 565 15.59 -16.77 7.67
N GLU A 566 14.54 -16.81 6.86
CA GLU A 566 14.37 -17.80 5.78
C GLU A 566 15.42 -17.61 4.69
N LEU A 567 15.70 -16.37 4.25
CA LEU A 567 16.78 -16.06 3.31
C LEU A 567 18.15 -16.47 3.84
N ASN A 568 18.42 -16.20 5.12
CA ASN A 568 19.68 -16.59 5.74
C ASN A 568 19.83 -18.11 5.76
N SER A 569 18.74 -18.85 6.03
CA SER A 569 18.72 -20.31 5.96
C SER A 569 18.95 -20.84 4.53
N THR A 570 18.27 -20.27 3.53
CA THR A 570 18.46 -20.62 2.11
C THR A 570 19.90 -20.39 1.68
N MET A 571 20.53 -19.31 2.12
CA MET A 571 21.92 -18.98 1.80
C MET A 571 22.92 -19.98 2.42
N ILE A 572 22.70 -20.38 3.67
CA ILE A 572 23.51 -21.41 4.34
C ILE A 572 23.37 -22.75 3.60
N SER A 573 22.14 -23.17 3.29
CA SER A 573 21.87 -24.41 2.55
C SER A 573 22.50 -24.40 1.15
N PHE A 574 22.42 -23.27 0.44
CA PHE A 574 23.07 -23.09 -0.85
C PHE A 574 24.59 -23.25 -0.76
N LYS A 575 25.22 -22.61 0.22
CA LYS A 575 26.67 -22.71 0.47
C LYS A 575 27.10 -24.15 0.79
N ASP A 576 26.31 -24.87 1.59
CA ASP A 576 26.60 -26.26 1.95
C ASP A 576 26.46 -27.20 0.74
N ASN A 577 25.39 -27.05 -0.03
CA ASN A 577 25.18 -27.82 -1.27
C ASN A 577 26.28 -27.57 -2.30
N MET A 578 26.75 -26.33 -2.42
CA MET A 578 27.91 -26.01 -3.25
C MET A 578 29.19 -26.71 -2.80
N ASN A 579 29.50 -26.64 -1.51
CA ASN A 579 30.69 -27.29 -0.96
C ASN A 579 30.66 -28.80 -1.24
N GLN A 580 29.48 -29.42 -1.14
CA GLN A 580 29.30 -30.82 -1.46
C GLN A 580 29.46 -31.10 -2.96
N GLY A 581 28.77 -30.36 -3.83
CA GLY A 581 28.83 -30.55 -5.28
C GLY A 581 30.22 -30.34 -5.88
N VAL A 582 30.95 -29.32 -5.40
CA VAL A 582 32.36 -29.09 -5.78
C VAL A 582 33.24 -30.25 -5.33
N SER A 583 33.07 -30.73 -4.09
CA SER A 583 33.82 -31.87 -3.55
C SER A 583 33.58 -33.17 -4.31
N GLU A 584 32.32 -33.46 -4.67
CA GLU A 584 31.96 -34.62 -5.50
C GLU A 584 32.53 -34.52 -6.92
N THR A 585 32.50 -33.33 -7.52
CA THR A 585 33.09 -33.09 -8.84
C THR A 585 34.60 -33.28 -8.83
N PHE A 586 35.30 -32.79 -7.79
CA PHE A 586 36.73 -33.03 -7.62
C PHE A 586 37.05 -34.52 -7.44
N LYS A 587 36.20 -35.26 -6.71
CA LYS A 587 36.34 -36.71 -6.57
C LYS A 587 36.22 -37.45 -7.90
N LEU A 588 35.19 -37.12 -8.68
CA LEU A 588 34.98 -37.69 -10.02
C LEU A 588 36.12 -37.34 -10.97
N PHE A 589 36.60 -36.10 -10.93
CA PHE A 589 37.75 -35.67 -11.72
C PHE A 589 39.02 -36.44 -11.36
N ASP A 590 39.28 -36.66 -10.08
CA ASP A 590 40.44 -37.42 -9.59
C ASP A 590 40.35 -38.91 -9.99
N GLU A 591 39.14 -39.47 -9.99
CA GLU A 591 38.87 -40.84 -10.44
C GLU A 591 39.09 -41.01 -11.95
N GLU A 592 38.57 -40.10 -12.77
CA GLU A 592 38.80 -40.05 -14.22
C GLU A 592 40.27 -39.82 -14.59
N LEU A 593 40.97 -38.94 -13.86
CA LEU A 593 42.42 -38.74 -14.02
C LEU A 593 43.18 -40.02 -13.73
N ARG A 594 42.78 -40.75 -12.69
CA ARG A 594 43.39 -42.01 -12.31
C ARG A 594 43.16 -43.09 -13.37
N GLU A 595 41.96 -43.20 -13.92
CA GLU A 595 41.67 -44.10 -15.05
C GLU A 595 42.47 -43.72 -16.30
N ALA A 596 42.51 -42.43 -16.66
CA ALA A 596 43.29 -41.94 -17.80
C ALA A 596 44.78 -42.25 -17.66
N VAL A 597 45.36 -42.08 -16.45
CA VAL A 597 46.76 -42.43 -16.16
C VAL A 597 47.00 -43.94 -16.30
N VAL A 598 46.08 -44.79 -15.84
CA VAL A 598 46.15 -46.24 -16.02
C VAL A 598 46.10 -46.60 -17.51
N HIS A 599 45.19 -46.01 -18.27
CA HIS A 599 45.10 -46.21 -19.72
C HIS A 599 46.35 -45.77 -20.46
N PHE A 600 46.94 -44.63 -20.08
CA PHE A 600 48.21 -44.14 -20.63
C PHE A 600 49.37 -45.09 -20.32
N LYS A 601 49.42 -45.64 -19.10
CA LYS A 601 50.44 -46.63 -18.72
C LYS A 601 50.32 -47.91 -19.55
N LEU A 602 49.11 -48.43 -19.73
CA LEU A 602 48.83 -49.60 -20.57
C LEU A 602 49.23 -49.34 -22.04
N MET A 603 48.91 -48.16 -22.57
CA MET A 603 49.29 -47.78 -23.93
C MET A 603 50.81 -47.64 -24.09
N GLY A 604 51.50 -47.10 -23.08
CA GLY A 604 52.97 -47.04 -23.04
C GLY A 604 53.64 -48.42 -22.98
N GLU A 605 53.08 -49.36 -22.21
CA GLU A 605 53.54 -50.75 -22.18
C GLU A 605 53.33 -51.47 -23.53
N GLN A 606 52.17 -51.28 -24.17
CA GLN A 606 51.90 -51.81 -25.51
C GLN A 606 52.85 -51.23 -26.57
N TYR A 607 53.14 -49.93 -26.51
CA TYR A 607 54.10 -49.28 -27.39
C TYR A 607 55.51 -49.86 -27.19
N ARG A 608 55.95 -50.01 -25.94
CA ARG A 608 57.25 -50.61 -25.61
C ARG A 608 57.36 -52.05 -26.14
N ASN A 609 56.35 -52.88 -25.92
CA ASN A 609 56.33 -54.25 -26.43
C ASN A 609 56.34 -54.29 -27.97
N SER A 610 55.66 -53.35 -28.63
CA SER A 610 55.67 -53.23 -30.10
C SER A 610 57.04 -52.83 -30.63
N VAL A 611 57.75 -51.93 -29.93
CA VAL A 611 59.13 -51.54 -30.26
C VAL A 611 60.11 -52.69 -30.02
N GLU A 612 59.97 -53.44 -28.94
CA GLU A 612 60.78 -54.66 -28.69
C GLU A 612 60.58 -55.70 -29.80
N HIS A 613 59.33 -55.98 -30.18
CA HIS A 613 59.04 -56.89 -31.29
C HIS A 613 59.58 -56.40 -32.64
N LEU A 614 59.47 -55.09 -32.93
CA LEU A 614 60.07 -54.49 -34.13
C LEU A 614 61.60 -54.65 -34.11
N THR A 615 62.23 -54.46 -32.95
CA THR A 615 63.68 -54.61 -32.78
C THR A 615 64.11 -56.07 -32.97
N GLU A 616 63.39 -57.03 -32.39
CA GLU A 616 63.61 -58.46 -32.65
C GLU A 616 63.46 -58.81 -34.13
N TYR A 617 62.43 -58.26 -34.79
CA TYR A 617 62.18 -58.52 -36.21
C TYR A 617 63.29 -57.95 -37.09
N VAL A 618 63.78 -56.75 -36.77
CA VAL A 618 64.93 -56.14 -37.45
C VAL A 618 66.20 -56.96 -37.23
N ASN A 619 66.47 -57.40 -36.00
CA ASN A 619 67.62 -58.25 -35.69
C ASN A 619 67.55 -59.60 -36.44
N GLN A 620 66.36 -60.22 -36.54
CA GLN A 620 66.17 -61.45 -37.32
C GLN A 620 66.37 -61.23 -38.84
N ILE A 621 66.02 -60.05 -39.35
CA ILE A 621 66.32 -59.68 -40.74
C ILE A 621 67.82 -59.50 -40.92
N GLU A 622 68.49 -58.82 -39.99
CA GLU A 622 69.95 -58.63 -39.99
C GLU A 622 70.69 -59.97 -39.97
N GLU A 623 70.28 -60.91 -39.10
CA GLU A 623 70.84 -62.26 -39.00
C GLU A 623 70.62 -63.07 -40.30
N LYS A 624 69.46 -62.94 -40.95
CA LYS A 624 69.18 -63.57 -42.25
C LYS A 624 69.96 -62.95 -43.40
N VAL A 625 70.29 -61.66 -43.32
CA VAL A 625 71.14 -60.97 -44.29
C VAL A 625 72.59 -61.38 -44.11
N GLU A 626 73.06 -61.56 -42.87
CA GLU A 626 74.41 -62.06 -42.57
C GLU A 626 74.60 -63.54 -42.95
N GLN A 627 73.55 -64.37 -42.85
CA GLN A 627 73.57 -65.78 -43.28
C GLN A 627 73.36 -65.97 -44.81
N GLY A 628 73.17 -64.88 -45.55
CA GLY A 628 72.85 -64.85 -46.97
C GLY A 628 73.94 -64.24 -47.87
N VAL A 629 75.22 -64.49 -47.57
CA VAL A 629 76.39 -64.25 -48.45
C VAL A 629 77.29 -65.48 -48.49
#